data_AF-A0A942NCA9-F1
#
_entry.id   AF-A0A942NCA9-F1
#
_cell.length_a   1.000
_cell.length_b   1.000
_cell.length_c   1.000
_cell.angle_alpha   90.00
_cell.angle_beta   90.00
_cell.angle_gamma   90.00
#
_symmetry.space_group_name_H-M   'P 1'
#
loop_
_entity.id
_entity.type
_entity.pdbx_description
1 polymer ?
#
loop_
_entity_poly.entity_id
_entity_poly.type
_entity_poly.pdbx_seq_one_letter_code
_entity_poly.pdbx_strand_id
1 'polypeptide(L)'
;MDGNFFIQAIIYLASALICVPIAKRIGLSSILGYLFAGIIIGPSLLGLIGQKGSDIMHFAEFGVVMMLFVIGLELEPEKFWRMRKFILGMGSLQLLGSSFFLVLIGFYFIGWDFEESIVIALALSLSSTAIVLQTLKEKGLSQTNLGRSSFSVLLFQDIAVIPILAIIPLLVASDQPIAIQNNYDLTILLPGWLKAIVVVIAILSILFLGKYVIVPVLRLIAKTRQQELFTASALLLVFAVSYFMLLVGLSPALGAFMAGVVLANSEFRHELEGDIAPFKGLLLGLFFIGVGASIDFDIIINSPIFIFSFVIALTLIKFLVLFGVGILYKKQQDQNMLFSFILSQAGEFGFVILSFSNQLKITDTLLTNQVMVVIAISMLLTPFLLLINEKYIDPYFGVKTIEDAKSDTIDEQHEVIIAGFGHFGSTIGRLLKANGVQATILDHDSVRVELLRKLGFKVYYGDATRLELLEAAGCEKAKLFISAIDNPSVNLHVVETVRKHFPQLKVMTRARNRVDAYEFIDHGVEQIYRETLYTAVHMGVDCLTELGFRKYTAHRQGQRFIKYDEDAVKKLAKKRHDKMAYLVTVQEEIEMQEQILRNDLFVNFQENDHSWTREEEL
;
A
#
# COMPACT_ATOMS: atom_id res chain seq x y z
N MET A 1 32.79 -22.56 17.62
CA MET A 1 32.26 -21.74 18.73
C MET A 1 30.87 -22.26 19.00
N ASP A 2 30.62 -22.78 20.19
CA ASP A 2 29.30 -23.30 20.54
C ASP A 2 28.22 -22.26 20.23
N GLY A 3 27.20 -22.70 19.49
CA GLY A 3 26.09 -21.88 19.01
C GLY A 3 25.27 -21.34 20.17
N ASN A 4 25.80 -20.34 20.86
CA ASN A 4 25.08 -19.64 21.89
C ASN A 4 23.95 -18.87 21.20
N PHE A 5 22.70 -19.22 21.53
CA PHE A 5 21.49 -18.58 21.03
C PHE A 5 21.60 -17.05 21.01
N PHE A 6 22.23 -16.47 22.05
CA PHE A 6 22.46 -15.02 22.13
C PHE A 6 23.39 -14.50 21.03
N ILE A 7 24.45 -15.23 20.67
CA ILE A 7 25.35 -14.83 19.59
C ILE A 7 24.62 -14.86 18.24
N GLN A 8 23.83 -15.90 17.99
CA GLN A 8 23.02 -15.97 16.77
C GLN A 8 22.00 -14.83 16.71
N ALA A 9 21.28 -14.58 17.81
CA ALA A 9 20.32 -13.46 17.89
C ALA A 9 21.00 -12.10 17.64
N ILE A 10 22.20 -11.88 18.19
CA ILE A 10 22.99 -10.67 17.93
C ILE A 10 23.35 -10.57 16.45
N ILE A 11 23.81 -11.65 15.81
CA ILE A 11 24.16 -11.66 14.38
C ILE A 11 22.93 -11.36 13.51
N TYR A 12 21.79 -12.00 13.79
CA TYR A 12 20.53 -11.76 13.09
C TYR A 12 20.07 -10.29 13.23
N LEU A 13 20.04 -9.74 14.44
CA LEU A 13 19.60 -8.37 14.67
C LEU A 13 20.61 -7.34 14.13
N ALA A 14 21.91 -7.56 14.29
CA ALA A 14 22.95 -6.65 13.80
C ALA A 14 22.97 -6.60 12.27
N SER A 15 22.87 -7.76 11.60
CA SER A 15 22.79 -7.81 10.14
C SER A 15 21.55 -7.10 9.60
N ALA A 16 20.39 -7.26 10.24
CA ALA A 16 19.18 -6.51 9.91
C ALA A 16 19.37 -4.99 10.07
N LEU A 17 19.92 -4.55 11.22
CA LEU A 17 20.18 -3.15 11.53
C LEU A 17 21.18 -2.49 10.56
N ILE A 18 22.05 -3.26 9.91
CA ILE A 18 23.01 -2.76 8.92
C ILE A 18 22.43 -2.82 7.51
N CYS A 19 21.92 -3.98 7.09
CA CYS A 19 21.53 -4.22 5.69
C CYS A 19 20.24 -3.47 5.31
N VAL A 20 19.27 -3.35 6.23
CA VAL A 20 17.98 -2.69 5.94
C VAL A 20 18.15 -1.19 5.66
N PRO A 21 18.88 -0.40 6.48
CA PRO A 21 19.15 1.00 6.16
C PRO A 21 19.93 1.18 4.84
N ILE A 22 20.88 0.29 4.55
CA ILE A 22 21.65 0.33 3.29
C ILE A 22 20.73 0.10 2.09
N ALA A 23 19.89 -0.95 2.12
CA ALA A 23 18.92 -1.24 1.08
C ALA A 23 18.00 -0.03 0.83
N LYS A 24 17.47 0.56 1.91
CA LYS A 24 16.61 1.75 1.82
C LYS A 24 17.32 2.96 1.22
N ARG A 25 18.61 3.15 1.53
CA ARG A 25 19.41 4.26 0.98
C ARG A 25 19.67 4.13 -0.53
N ILE A 26 19.69 2.90 -1.04
CA ILE A 26 19.84 2.60 -2.48
C ILE A 26 18.48 2.60 -3.20
N GLY A 27 17.37 2.86 -2.49
CA GLY A 27 16.03 2.89 -3.06
C GLY A 27 15.37 1.51 -3.19
N LEU A 28 15.87 0.49 -2.46
CA LEU A 28 15.29 -0.84 -2.38
C LEU A 28 14.34 -0.95 -1.18
N SER A 29 13.38 -1.86 -1.26
CA SER A 29 12.46 -2.15 -0.14
C SER A 29 13.21 -2.78 1.04
N SER A 30 12.69 -2.57 2.24
CA SER A 30 13.25 -3.13 3.49
C SER A 30 13.33 -4.67 3.48
N ILE A 31 12.38 -5.32 2.79
CA ILE A 31 12.32 -6.77 2.58
C ILE A 31 13.59 -7.29 1.90
N LEU A 32 14.05 -6.60 0.86
CA LEU A 32 15.29 -6.97 0.18
C LEU A 32 16.50 -6.79 1.10
N GLY A 33 16.48 -5.79 1.99
CA GLY A 33 17.50 -5.62 3.02
C GLY A 33 17.60 -6.81 3.97
N TYR A 34 16.47 -7.38 4.38
CA TYR A 34 16.44 -8.61 5.19
C TYR A 34 16.93 -9.83 4.41
N LEU A 35 16.54 -9.94 3.13
CA LEU A 35 17.01 -11.03 2.27
C LEU A 35 18.53 -10.98 2.08
N PHE A 36 19.10 -9.80 1.81
CA PHE A 36 20.54 -9.60 1.72
C PHE A 36 21.25 -9.90 3.03
N ALA A 37 20.68 -9.50 4.17
CA ALA A 37 21.23 -9.86 5.48
C ALA A 37 21.38 -11.37 5.59
N GLY A 38 20.34 -12.14 5.26
CA GLY A 38 20.35 -13.61 5.25
C GLY A 38 21.42 -14.21 4.35
N ILE A 39 21.51 -13.72 3.11
CA ILE A 39 22.53 -14.15 2.15
C ILE A 39 23.94 -13.93 2.72
N ILE A 40 24.17 -12.78 3.37
CA ILE A 40 25.49 -12.40 3.89
C ILE A 40 25.88 -13.25 5.10
N ILE A 41 24.98 -13.40 6.07
CA ILE A 41 25.28 -14.15 7.31
C ILE A 41 25.18 -15.67 7.12
N GLY A 42 24.50 -16.11 6.05
CA GLY A 42 24.20 -17.50 5.76
C GLY A 42 25.43 -18.39 5.56
N PRO A 43 25.23 -19.72 5.57
CA PRO A 43 26.27 -20.74 5.44
C PRO A 43 27.15 -20.54 4.21
N SER A 44 26.56 -20.14 3.09
CA SER A 44 27.25 -20.05 1.81
C SER A 44 28.16 -18.82 1.64
N LEU A 45 28.07 -17.80 2.50
CA LEU A 45 28.92 -16.60 2.40
C LEU A 45 29.85 -16.43 3.60
N LEU A 46 29.37 -15.88 4.71
CA LEU A 46 30.19 -15.71 5.92
C LEU A 46 30.13 -16.92 6.87
N GLY A 47 29.13 -17.79 6.71
CA GLY A 47 28.96 -18.97 7.54
C GLY A 47 28.75 -18.67 9.02
N LEU A 48 28.23 -17.47 9.35
CA LEU A 48 28.06 -17.01 10.74
C LEU A 48 26.87 -17.69 11.43
N ILE A 49 25.89 -18.12 10.64
CA ILE A 49 24.75 -18.93 11.07
C ILE A 49 24.72 -20.22 10.24
N GLY A 50 24.16 -21.29 10.82
CA GLY A 50 23.75 -22.43 10.00
C GLY A 50 24.75 -23.54 9.69
N GLN A 51 25.88 -23.60 10.40
CA GLN A 51 26.87 -24.66 10.21
C GLN A 51 26.38 -26.08 10.60
N LYS A 52 25.19 -26.21 11.20
CA LYS A 52 24.49 -27.48 11.47
C LYS A 52 23.04 -27.34 11.02
N GLY A 53 22.64 -28.13 10.02
CA GLY A 53 21.40 -27.97 9.25
C GLY A 53 20.06 -28.03 10.01
N SER A 54 20.03 -28.29 11.31
CA SER A 54 18.79 -28.31 12.12
C SER A 54 18.35 -26.93 12.61
N ASP A 55 19.29 -26.02 12.93
CA ASP A 55 18.95 -24.81 13.70
C ASP A 55 18.40 -23.68 12.81
N ILE A 56 18.82 -23.59 11.54
CA ILE A 56 18.23 -22.65 10.58
C ILE A 56 16.78 -23.01 10.30
N MET A 57 16.51 -24.31 10.15
CA MET A 57 15.22 -24.79 9.66
C MET A 57 14.11 -24.48 10.68
N HIS A 58 14.36 -24.68 11.97
CA HIS A 58 13.39 -24.31 13.02
C HIS A 58 13.17 -22.79 13.14
N PHE A 59 14.21 -21.98 12.92
CA PHE A 59 14.09 -20.52 12.97
C PHE A 59 13.32 -19.97 11.75
N ALA A 60 13.59 -20.52 10.57
CA ALA A 60 12.88 -20.20 9.35
C ALA A 60 11.41 -20.67 9.41
N GLU A 61 11.14 -21.88 9.93
CA GLU A 61 9.79 -22.40 10.17
C GLU A 61 9.00 -21.52 11.12
N PHE A 62 9.62 -21.06 12.22
CA PHE A 62 8.99 -20.12 13.14
C PHE A 62 8.67 -18.78 12.47
N GLY A 63 9.61 -18.24 11.68
CA GLY A 63 9.40 -17.04 10.87
C GLY A 63 8.24 -17.18 9.89
N VAL A 64 8.14 -18.33 9.20
CA VAL A 64 7.04 -18.68 8.28
C VAL A 64 5.70 -18.69 9.02
N VAL A 65 5.61 -19.42 10.13
CA VAL A 65 4.38 -19.55 10.95
C VAL A 65 3.90 -18.17 11.39
N MET A 66 4.79 -17.35 11.94
CA MET A 66 4.44 -16.01 12.42
C MET A 66 4.10 -15.06 11.27
N MET A 67 4.80 -15.13 10.14
CA MET A 67 4.49 -14.34 8.96
C MET A 67 3.10 -14.68 8.42
N LEU A 68 2.78 -15.97 8.29
CA LEU A 68 1.50 -16.43 7.79
C LEU A 68 0.35 -16.07 8.71
N PHE A 69 0.59 -16.07 10.02
CA PHE A 69 -0.38 -15.55 10.98
C PHE A 69 -0.66 -14.06 10.76
N VAL A 70 0.39 -13.25 10.64
CA VAL A 70 0.27 -11.80 10.39
C VAL A 70 -0.46 -11.53 9.07
N ILE A 71 -0.10 -12.25 7.99
CA ILE A 71 -0.79 -12.13 6.70
C ILE A 71 -2.26 -12.55 6.84
N GLY A 72 -2.55 -13.65 7.54
CA GLY A 72 -3.91 -14.08 7.82
C GLY A 72 -4.73 -13.03 8.56
N LEU A 73 -4.12 -12.29 9.50
CA LEU A 73 -4.75 -11.20 10.24
C LEU A 73 -5.04 -9.95 9.38
N GLU A 74 -4.20 -9.72 8.36
CA GLU A 74 -4.34 -8.63 7.41
C GLU A 74 -5.43 -8.85 6.37
N LEU A 75 -5.79 -10.11 6.12
CA LEU A 75 -6.88 -10.45 5.21
C LEU A 75 -8.18 -9.86 5.73
N GLU A 76 -8.91 -9.19 4.83
CA GLU A 76 -10.24 -8.66 5.13
C GLU A 76 -11.30 -9.40 4.30
N PRO A 77 -11.86 -10.52 4.80
CA PRO A 77 -12.85 -11.30 4.08
C PRO A 77 -14.06 -10.48 3.64
N GLU A 78 -14.46 -9.48 4.44
CA GLU A 78 -15.57 -8.58 4.10
C GLU A 78 -15.23 -7.65 2.92
N LYS A 79 -14.02 -7.08 2.88
CA LYS A 79 -13.56 -6.27 1.73
C LYS A 79 -13.48 -7.13 0.48
N PHE A 80 -13.01 -8.38 0.59
CA PHE A 80 -13.04 -9.34 -0.50
C PHE A 80 -14.46 -9.54 -1.04
N TRP A 81 -15.43 -9.81 -0.16
CA TRP A 81 -16.80 -10.10 -0.59
C TRP A 81 -17.47 -8.92 -1.30
N ARG A 82 -17.15 -7.69 -0.87
CA ARG A 82 -17.60 -6.45 -1.50
C ARG A 82 -16.96 -6.23 -2.88
N MET A 83 -15.71 -6.63 -3.05
CA MET A 83 -14.92 -6.46 -4.29
C MET A 83 -14.87 -7.72 -5.16
N ARG A 84 -15.65 -8.76 -4.83
CA ARG A 84 -15.56 -10.12 -5.42
C ARG A 84 -15.58 -10.16 -6.94
N LYS A 85 -16.35 -9.30 -7.61
CA LYS A 85 -16.40 -9.25 -9.08
C LYS A 85 -15.07 -8.84 -9.70
N PHE A 86 -14.34 -7.94 -9.04
CA PHE A 86 -13.06 -7.43 -9.51
C PHE A 86 -11.90 -8.35 -9.09
N ILE A 87 -11.95 -8.89 -7.87
CA ILE A 87 -10.93 -9.78 -7.31
C ILE A 87 -10.98 -11.16 -7.99
N LEU A 88 -12.15 -11.79 -8.09
CA LEU A 88 -12.31 -13.09 -8.74
C LEU A 88 -11.99 -13.02 -10.23
N GLY A 89 -12.14 -11.85 -10.86
CA GLY A 89 -11.86 -11.67 -12.28
C GLY A 89 -10.36 -11.71 -12.61
N MET A 90 -9.64 -10.64 -12.26
CA MET A 90 -8.21 -10.51 -12.63
C MET A 90 -7.33 -11.52 -11.90
N GLY A 91 -7.58 -11.75 -10.61
CA GLY A 91 -6.77 -12.64 -9.79
C GLY A 91 -6.83 -14.10 -10.25
N SER A 92 -8.02 -14.61 -10.55
CA SER A 92 -8.16 -16.00 -11.02
C SER A 92 -7.56 -16.21 -12.40
N LEU A 93 -7.77 -15.27 -13.33
CA LEU A 93 -7.19 -15.32 -14.67
C LEU A 93 -5.66 -15.31 -14.61
N GLN A 94 -5.09 -14.47 -13.74
CA GLN A 94 -3.64 -14.43 -13.55
C GLN A 94 -3.12 -15.74 -12.93
N LEU A 95 -3.73 -16.22 -11.85
CA LEU A 95 -3.27 -17.41 -11.12
C LEU A 95 -3.39 -18.66 -11.99
N LEU A 96 -4.57 -18.91 -12.55
CA LEU A 96 -4.84 -20.08 -13.40
C LEU A 96 -4.08 -20.01 -14.72
N GLY A 97 -4.01 -18.82 -15.34
CA GLY A 97 -3.26 -18.62 -16.57
C GLY A 97 -1.77 -18.88 -16.38
N SER A 98 -1.17 -18.30 -15.34
CA SER A 98 0.26 -18.51 -15.05
C SER A 98 0.53 -19.97 -14.69
N SER A 99 -0.33 -20.57 -13.86
CA SER A 99 -0.19 -21.98 -13.48
C SER A 99 -0.31 -22.90 -14.71
N PHE A 100 -1.27 -22.66 -15.59
CA PHE A 100 -1.48 -23.46 -16.80
C PHE A 100 -0.24 -23.46 -17.71
N PHE A 101 0.32 -22.30 -18.01
CA PHE A 101 1.52 -22.21 -18.85
C PHE A 101 2.76 -22.81 -18.17
N LEU A 102 2.91 -22.62 -16.86
CA LEU A 102 4.02 -23.20 -16.10
C LEU A 102 3.93 -24.73 -16.00
N VAL A 103 2.73 -25.31 -15.80
CA VAL A 103 2.51 -26.76 -15.86
C VAL A 103 2.87 -27.31 -17.23
N LEU A 104 2.40 -26.65 -18.30
CA LEU A 104 2.66 -27.08 -19.67
C LEU A 104 4.16 -27.11 -19.97
N ILE A 105 4.90 -26.11 -19.48
CA ILE A 105 6.36 -26.04 -19.65
C ILE A 105 7.07 -27.09 -18.79
N GLY A 106 6.71 -27.20 -17.51
CA GLY A 106 7.30 -28.18 -16.59
C GLY A 106 7.13 -29.63 -17.08
N PHE A 107 5.90 -29.98 -17.45
CA PHE A 107 5.57 -31.35 -17.84
C PHE A 107 6.11 -31.72 -19.23
N TYR A 108 5.86 -30.89 -20.26
CA TYR A 108 6.22 -31.26 -21.63
C TYR A 108 7.64 -30.89 -22.05
N PHE A 109 8.22 -29.82 -21.49
CA PHE A 109 9.53 -29.32 -21.93
C PHE A 109 10.66 -29.65 -20.95
N ILE A 110 10.38 -29.63 -19.64
CA ILE A 110 11.38 -29.98 -18.61
C ILE A 110 11.34 -31.47 -18.28
N GLY A 111 10.16 -32.10 -18.37
CA GLY A 111 9.97 -33.52 -18.09
C GLY A 111 9.74 -33.83 -16.61
N TRP A 112 9.22 -32.86 -15.85
CA TRP A 112 8.75 -33.10 -14.49
C TRP A 112 7.50 -33.96 -14.48
N ASP A 113 7.29 -34.67 -13.38
CA ASP A 113 6.05 -35.40 -13.17
C ASP A 113 4.85 -34.44 -13.11
N PHE A 114 3.64 -34.96 -13.32
CA PHE A 114 2.44 -34.13 -13.40
C PHE A 114 2.15 -33.43 -12.06
N GLU A 115 2.31 -34.16 -10.96
CA GLU A 115 2.16 -33.67 -9.59
C GLU A 115 3.21 -32.59 -9.27
N GLU A 116 4.48 -32.84 -9.61
CA GLU A 116 5.58 -31.88 -9.46
C GLU A 116 5.30 -30.59 -10.24
N SER A 117 4.89 -30.72 -11.50
CA SER A 117 4.57 -29.60 -12.38
C SER A 117 3.45 -28.74 -11.83
N ILE A 118 2.38 -29.35 -11.30
CA ILE A 118 1.27 -28.62 -10.67
C ILE A 118 1.75 -27.84 -9.46
N VAL A 119 2.47 -28.49 -8.55
CA VAL A 119 2.86 -27.85 -7.29
C VAL A 119 3.85 -26.71 -7.53
N ILE A 120 4.83 -26.90 -8.40
CA ILE A 120 5.80 -25.85 -8.77
C ILE A 120 5.09 -24.70 -9.49
N ALA A 121 4.19 -24.99 -10.42
CA ALA A 121 3.44 -23.95 -11.12
C ALA A 121 2.56 -23.11 -10.18
N LEU A 122 1.86 -23.76 -9.22
CA LEU A 122 1.07 -23.06 -8.21
C LEU A 122 1.97 -22.22 -7.31
N ALA A 123 3.12 -22.74 -6.86
CA ALA A 123 4.09 -21.99 -6.06
C ALA A 123 4.58 -20.71 -6.77
N LEU A 124 4.94 -20.84 -8.05
CA LEU A 124 5.54 -19.76 -8.84
C LEU A 124 4.51 -18.75 -9.38
N SER A 125 3.26 -19.15 -9.53
CA SER A 125 2.18 -18.28 -10.02
C SER A 125 1.82 -17.15 -9.05
N LEU A 126 2.05 -17.34 -7.75
CA LEU A 126 1.82 -16.35 -6.70
C LEU A 126 2.88 -15.24 -6.76
N SER A 127 2.48 -13.99 -6.51
CA SER A 127 3.36 -12.82 -6.55
C SER A 127 3.63 -12.33 -5.12
N SER A 128 4.71 -11.56 -4.91
CA SER A 128 5.05 -11.09 -3.55
C SER A 128 4.22 -9.89 -3.12
N THR A 129 3.27 -10.09 -2.21
CA THR A 129 2.39 -9.03 -1.70
C THR A 129 3.20 -7.93 -1.02
N ALA A 130 4.15 -8.33 -0.18
CA ALA A 130 4.96 -7.41 0.60
C ALA A 130 5.83 -6.50 -0.30
N ILE A 131 6.48 -7.05 -1.32
CA ILE A 131 7.32 -6.27 -2.26
C ILE A 131 6.45 -5.32 -3.09
N VAL A 132 5.34 -5.81 -3.65
CA VAL A 132 4.49 -5.00 -4.53
C VAL A 132 3.81 -3.86 -3.79
N LEU A 133 3.14 -4.13 -2.67
CA LEU A 133 2.43 -3.09 -1.93
C LEU A 133 3.38 -2.04 -1.35
N GLN A 134 4.56 -2.47 -0.88
CA GLN A 134 5.59 -1.55 -0.40
C GLN A 134 6.10 -0.66 -1.54
N THR A 135 6.40 -1.25 -2.71
CA THR A 135 6.86 -0.49 -3.89
C THR A 135 5.80 0.51 -4.36
N LEU A 136 4.53 0.10 -4.41
CA LEU A 136 3.41 1.00 -4.75
C LEU A 136 3.26 2.15 -3.76
N LYS A 137 3.46 1.87 -2.47
CA LYS A 137 3.37 2.88 -1.40
C LYS A 137 4.53 3.88 -1.49
N GLU A 138 5.75 3.40 -1.69
CA GLU A 138 6.95 4.22 -1.85
C GLU A 138 6.87 5.11 -3.09
N LYS A 139 6.29 4.61 -4.18
CA LYS A 139 6.06 5.38 -5.42
C LYS A 139 4.78 6.23 -5.41
N GLY A 140 3.99 6.21 -4.33
CA GLY A 140 2.71 6.95 -4.26
C GLY A 140 1.60 6.44 -5.19
N LEU A 141 1.73 5.21 -5.71
CA LEU A 141 0.82 4.61 -6.68
C LEU A 141 -0.31 3.79 -6.05
N SER A 142 -0.34 3.61 -4.73
CA SER A 142 -1.32 2.74 -4.04
C SER A 142 -2.79 3.11 -4.32
N GLN A 143 -3.10 4.39 -4.50
CA GLN A 143 -4.49 4.87 -4.71
C GLN A 143 -4.91 4.92 -6.18
N THR A 144 -4.02 4.56 -7.11
CA THR A 144 -4.26 4.59 -8.56
C THR A 144 -5.02 3.34 -9.05
N ASN A 145 -5.48 3.35 -10.30
CA ASN A 145 -6.08 2.16 -10.94
C ASN A 145 -5.10 0.98 -11.03
N LEU A 146 -3.81 1.27 -11.16
CA LEU A 146 -2.75 0.28 -11.08
C LEU A 146 -2.70 -0.31 -9.66
N GLY A 147 -2.61 0.53 -8.63
CA GLY A 147 -2.56 0.09 -7.23
C GLY A 147 -3.77 -0.77 -6.85
N ARG A 148 -4.98 -0.37 -7.25
CA ARG A 148 -6.21 -1.15 -7.02
C ARG A 148 -6.20 -2.50 -7.72
N SER A 149 -5.75 -2.56 -8.97
CA SER A 149 -5.66 -3.84 -9.71
C SER A 149 -4.60 -4.76 -9.14
N SER A 150 -3.41 -4.24 -8.82
CA SER A 150 -2.35 -5.02 -8.20
C SER A 150 -2.78 -5.56 -6.85
N PHE A 151 -3.37 -4.72 -5.99
CA PHE A 151 -3.95 -5.15 -4.73
C PHE A 151 -5.00 -6.26 -4.92
N SER A 152 -5.82 -6.18 -5.96
CA SER A 152 -6.88 -7.18 -6.19
C SER A 152 -6.34 -8.53 -6.64
N VAL A 153 -5.28 -8.55 -7.47
CA VAL A 153 -4.59 -9.79 -7.83
C VAL A 153 -3.92 -10.41 -6.60
N LEU A 154 -3.17 -9.60 -5.84
CA LEU A 154 -2.48 -10.05 -4.63
C LEU A 154 -3.45 -10.60 -3.58
N LEU A 155 -4.54 -9.88 -3.32
CA LEU A 155 -5.55 -10.33 -2.35
C LEU A 155 -6.21 -11.64 -2.80
N PHE A 156 -6.44 -11.83 -4.10
CA PHE A 156 -6.91 -13.12 -4.59
C PHE A 156 -5.89 -14.23 -4.37
N GLN A 157 -4.61 -13.97 -4.68
CA GLN A 157 -3.51 -14.91 -4.50
C GLN A 157 -3.38 -15.34 -3.04
N ASP A 158 -3.35 -14.38 -2.11
CA ASP A 158 -3.25 -14.63 -0.66
C ASP A 158 -4.39 -15.52 -0.17
N ILE A 159 -5.61 -15.31 -0.67
CA ILE A 159 -6.78 -16.15 -0.34
C ILE A 159 -6.67 -17.53 -1.01
N ALA A 160 -6.15 -17.60 -2.23
CA ALA A 160 -5.99 -18.83 -2.99
C ALA A 160 -4.94 -19.78 -2.38
N VAL A 161 -4.07 -19.29 -1.49
CA VAL A 161 -3.12 -20.15 -0.75
C VAL A 161 -3.83 -21.24 0.05
N ILE A 162 -4.99 -20.95 0.66
CA ILE A 162 -5.75 -21.96 1.43
C ILE A 162 -6.15 -23.16 0.57
N PRO A 163 -6.92 -22.99 -0.54
CA PRO A 163 -7.27 -24.13 -1.38
C PRO A 163 -6.04 -24.76 -2.04
N ILE A 164 -4.99 -24.01 -2.38
CA ILE A 164 -3.74 -24.58 -2.90
C ILE A 164 -3.13 -25.55 -1.90
N LEU A 165 -2.90 -25.11 -0.66
CA LEU A 165 -2.33 -25.96 0.40
C LEU A 165 -3.23 -27.14 0.75
N ALA A 166 -4.55 -27.01 0.61
CA ALA A 166 -5.49 -28.12 0.80
C ALA A 166 -5.44 -29.15 -0.35
N ILE A 167 -5.14 -28.72 -1.58
CA ILE A 167 -5.06 -29.59 -2.76
C ILE A 167 -3.73 -30.35 -2.81
N ILE A 168 -2.62 -29.78 -2.34
CA ILE A 168 -1.29 -30.43 -2.45
C ILE A 168 -1.25 -31.86 -1.87
N PRO A 169 -1.75 -32.13 -0.64
CA PRO A 169 -1.76 -33.48 -0.10
C PRO A 169 -2.59 -34.48 -0.92
N LEU A 170 -3.55 -33.98 -1.71
CA LEU A 170 -4.43 -34.80 -2.57
C LEU A 170 -3.77 -35.21 -3.87
N LEU A 171 -2.70 -34.51 -4.28
CA LEU A 171 -1.90 -34.86 -5.44
C LEU A 171 -1.04 -36.10 -5.17
N VAL A 172 -0.78 -36.43 -3.90
CA VAL A 172 -0.11 -37.68 -3.51
C VAL A 172 -1.10 -38.85 -3.54
N ALA A 173 -1.59 -39.18 -4.72
CA ALA A 173 -2.51 -40.29 -4.95
C ALA A 173 -1.77 -41.47 -5.58
N SER A 174 -0.92 -42.16 -4.81
CA SER A 174 -0.39 -43.49 -5.17
C SER A 174 0.29 -44.17 -3.97
N ASP A 175 -0.38 -45.19 -3.41
CA ASP A 175 0.06 -46.43 -2.72
C ASP A 175 1.36 -46.53 -1.89
N GLN A 176 2.12 -45.47 -1.67
CA GLN A 176 3.21 -45.46 -0.71
C GLN A 176 2.63 -45.02 0.63
N PRO A 177 2.69 -45.85 1.70
CA PRO A 177 2.43 -45.37 3.04
C PRO A 177 3.48 -44.29 3.32
N ILE A 178 3.06 -43.03 3.21
CA ILE A 178 3.87 -41.90 3.65
C ILE A 178 3.87 -42.04 5.17
N ALA A 179 4.85 -42.77 5.68
CA ALA A 179 5.27 -42.65 7.06
C ALA A 179 5.83 -41.23 7.21
N ILE A 180 4.93 -40.25 7.34
CA ILE A 180 5.26 -39.06 8.08
C ILE A 180 5.67 -39.61 9.45
N GLN A 181 6.93 -39.43 9.80
CA GLN A 181 7.55 -39.95 11.02
C GLN A 181 7.03 -39.22 12.28
N ASN A 182 5.75 -38.84 12.27
CA ASN A 182 5.05 -38.17 13.33
C ASN A 182 4.00 -39.15 13.87
N ASN A 183 4.24 -39.67 15.08
CA ASN A 183 3.34 -40.58 15.81
C ASN A 183 1.95 -39.98 16.16
N TYR A 184 1.60 -38.81 15.60
CA TYR A 184 0.44 -38.00 15.98
C TYR A 184 -0.53 -37.72 14.83
N ASP A 185 -0.25 -38.14 13.59
CA ASP A 185 -1.17 -37.97 12.47
C ASP A 185 -2.30 -39.02 12.56
N LEU A 186 -3.50 -38.55 12.91
CA LEU A 186 -4.69 -39.39 13.07
C LEU A 186 -5.24 -39.86 11.71
N THR A 187 -4.72 -39.35 10.59
CA THR A 187 -5.24 -39.58 9.24
C THR A 187 -4.48 -40.62 8.42
N ILE A 188 -3.40 -41.21 8.97
CA ILE A 188 -2.48 -42.14 8.28
C ILE A 188 -3.21 -43.35 7.66
N LEU A 189 -4.33 -43.79 8.24
CA LEU A 189 -5.06 -44.99 7.81
C LEU A 189 -6.22 -44.71 6.83
N LEU A 190 -6.48 -43.45 6.46
CA LEU A 190 -7.64 -43.11 5.62
C LEU A 190 -7.30 -43.10 4.12
N PRO A 191 -8.23 -43.56 3.25
CA PRO A 191 -8.14 -43.37 1.81
C PRO A 191 -7.99 -41.88 1.43
N GLY A 192 -7.27 -41.57 0.34
CA GLY A 192 -6.94 -40.19 -0.05
C GLY A 192 -8.15 -39.24 -0.17
N TRP A 193 -9.29 -39.72 -0.67
CA TRP A 193 -10.53 -38.93 -0.75
C TRP A 193 -11.17 -38.65 0.62
N LEU A 194 -11.06 -39.58 1.57
CA LEU A 194 -11.48 -39.37 2.95
C LEU A 194 -10.54 -38.39 3.67
N LYS A 195 -9.23 -38.47 3.39
CA LYS A 195 -8.25 -37.48 3.88
C LYS A 195 -8.61 -36.06 3.40
N ALA A 196 -9.01 -35.90 2.13
CA ALA A 196 -9.54 -34.65 1.58
C ALA A 196 -10.69 -34.08 2.42
N ILE A 197 -11.66 -34.93 2.72
CA ILE A 197 -12.87 -34.56 3.46
C ILE A 197 -12.50 -34.16 4.89
N VAL A 198 -11.61 -34.92 5.55
CA VAL A 198 -11.14 -34.60 6.91
C VAL A 198 -10.42 -33.24 6.93
N VAL A 199 -9.58 -32.94 5.93
CA VAL A 199 -8.90 -31.64 5.80
C VAL A 199 -9.93 -30.50 5.65
N VAL A 200 -10.91 -30.65 4.76
CA VAL A 200 -11.96 -29.65 4.57
C VAL A 200 -12.77 -29.45 5.85
N ILE A 201 -13.15 -30.54 6.52
CA ILE A 201 -13.85 -30.50 7.81
C ILE A 201 -12.99 -29.81 8.87
N ALA A 202 -11.69 -30.08 8.94
CA ALA A 202 -10.78 -29.44 9.89
C ALA A 202 -10.71 -27.93 9.67
N ILE A 203 -10.54 -27.47 8.42
CA ILE A 203 -10.56 -26.05 8.06
C ILE A 203 -11.90 -25.40 8.46
N LEU A 204 -13.02 -26.01 8.08
CA LEU A 204 -14.37 -25.52 8.42
C LEU A 204 -14.60 -25.50 9.93
N SER A 205 -14.07 -26.50 10.65
CA SER A 205 -14.19 -26.58 12.11
C SER A 205 -13.46 -25.44 12.79
N ILE A 206 -12.26 -25.04 12.33
CA ILE A 206 -11.55 -23.88 12.87
C ILE A 206 -12.31 -22.60 12.61
N LEU A 207 -12.87 -22.41 11.41
CA LEU A 207 -13.69 -21.23 11.11
C LEU A 207 -14.93 -21.16 12.03
N PHE A 208 -15.55 -22.31 12.28
CA PHE A 208 -16.70 -22.43 13.18
C PHE A 208 -16.31 -22.19 14.64
N LEU A 209 -15.31 -22.89 15.18
CA LEU A 209 -14.77 -22.68 16.53
C LEU A 209 -14.27 -21.24 16.71
N GLY A 210 -13.73 -20.65 15.66
CA GLY A 210 -13.34 -19.25 15.58
C GLY A 210 -14.47 -18.33 16.01
N LYS A 211 -15.61 -18.46 15.31
CA LYS A 211 -16.78 -17.63 15.55
C LYS A 211 -17.47 -17.92 16.89
N TYR A 212 -17.59 -19.18 17.27
CA TYR A 212 -18.46 -19.60 18.39
C TYR A 212 -17.75 -19.85 19.72
N VAL A 213 -16.43 -20.09 19.72
CA VAL A 213 -15.65 -20.40 20.93
C VAL A 213 -14.57 -19.35 21.14
N ILE A 214 -13.73 -19.14 20.14
CA ILE A 214 -12.56 -18.25 20.21
C ILE A 214 -12.98 -16.80 20.46
N VAL A 215 -13.88 -16.25 19.65
CA VAL A 215 -14.32 -14.85 19.79
C VAL A 215 -14.98 -14.59 21.16
N PRO A 216 -15.89 -15.45 21.68
CA PRO A 216 -16.39 -15.31 23.04
C PRO A 216 -15.33 -15.38 24.15
N VAL A 217 -14.34 -16.26 24.02
CA VAL A 217 -13.22 -16.35 24.97
C VAL A 217 -12.38 -15.07 24.94
N LEU A 218 -12.07 -14.53 23.74
CA LEU A 218 -11.40 -13.25 23.59
C LEU A 218 -12.19 -12.10 24.21
N ARG A 219 -13.52 -12.11 24.09
CA ARG A 219 -14.39 -11.12 24.76
C ARG A 219 -14.34 -11.23 26.27
N LEU A 220 -14.18 -12.44 26.83
CA LEU A 220 -13.99 -12.63 28.27
C LEU A 220 -12.64 -12.05 28.72
N ILE A 221 -11.58 -12.29 27.95
CA ILE A 221 -10.23 -11.78 28.22
C ILE A 221 -10.19 -10.26 28.09
N ALA A 222 -10.81 -9.69 27.06
CA ALA A 222 -10.87 -8.24 26.84
C ALA A 222 -11.52 -7.49 28.02
N LYS A 223 -12.46 -8.12 28.74
CA LYS A 223 -13.03 -7.53 29.98
C LYS A 223 -12.01 -7.30 31.09
N THR A 224 -10.89 -8.02 31.09
CA THR A 224 -9.82 -7.85 32.08
C THR A 224 -9.00 -6.57 31.85
N ARG A 225 -9.08 -5.96 30.65
CA ARG A 225 -8.35 -4.75 30.24
C ARG A 225 -6.81 -4.86 30.36
N GLN A 226 -6.27 -6.08 30.39
CA GLN A 226 -4.83 -6.33 30.37
C GLN A 226 -4.39 -6.70 28.95
N GLN A 227 -3.59 -5.84 28.33
CA GLN A 227 -3.12 -6.03 26.95
C GLN A 227 -2.23 -7.27 26.82
N GLU A 228 -1.43 -7.57 27.84
CA GLU A 228 -0.51 -8.73 27.85
C GLU A 228 -1.29 -10.05 27.79
N LEU A 229 -2.40 -10.14 28.53
CA LEU A 229 -3.25 -11.33 28.55
C LEU A 229 -3.95 -11.52 27.19
N PHE A 230 -4.31 -10.41 26.55
CA PHE A 230 -4.93 -10.41 25.24
C PHE A 230 -3.96 -10.88 24.15
N THR A 231 -2.74 -10.33 24.10
CA THR A 231 -1.68 -10.79 23.19
C THR A 231 -1.31 -12.26 23.44
N ALA A 232 -1.18 -12.67 24.71
CA ALA A 232 -0.85 -14.06 25.07
C ALA A 232 -1.92 -15.05 24.57
N SER A 233 -3.19 -14.64 24.61
CA SER A 233 -4.31 -15.47 24.14
C SER A 233 -4.32 -15.62 22.62
N ALA A 234 -3.93 -14.57 21.89
CA ALA A 234 -3.75 -14.65 20.44
C ALA A 234 -2.60 -15.60 20.05
N LEU A 235 -1.46 -15.51 20.75
CA LEU A 235 -0.34 -16.44 20.53
C LEU A 235 -0.72 -17.88 20.87
N LEU A 236 -1.41 -18.11 22.00
CA LEU A 236 -1.92 -19.43 22.38
C LEU A 236 -2.80 -20.00 21.28
N LEU A 237 -3.68 -19.18 20.69
CA LEU A 237 -4.54 -19.59 19.59
C LEU A 237 -3.73 -19.99 18.35
N VAL A 238 -2.71 -19.21 17.98
CA VAL A 238 -1.82 -19.55 16.85
C VAL A 238 -1.20 -20.93 17.08
N PHE A 239 -0.60 -21.16 18.25
CA PHE A 239 -0.01 -22.47 18.56
C PHE A 239 -1.04 -23.59 18.62
N ALA A 240 -2.23 -23.35 19.19
CA ALA A 240 -3.28 -24.36 19.28
C ALA A 240 -3.81 -24.77 17.90
N VAL A 241 -4.05 -23.81 17.00
CA VAL A 241 -4.53 -24.08 15.64
C VAL A 241 -3.43 -24.71 14.78
N SER A 242 -2.18 -24.25 14.90
CA SER A 242 -1.02 -24.87 14.25
C SER A 242 -0.81 -26.31 14.69
N TYR A 243 -0.93 -26.59 15.98
CA TYR A 243 -0.84 -27.95 16.52
C TYR A 243 -2.01 -28.81 16.06
N PHE A 244 -3.24 -28.28 16.05
CA PHE A 244 -4.41 -28.99 15.53
C PHE A 244 -4.24 -29.37 14.05
N MET A 245 -3.67 -28.47 13.23
CA MET A 245 -3.36 -28.77 11.84
C MET A 245 -2.33 -29.90 11.70
N LEU A 246 -1.34 -29.94 12.58
CA LEU A 246 -0.36 -31.03 12.62
C LEU A 246 -1.02 -32.39 12.93
N LEU A 247 -2.05 -32.43 13.78
CA LEU A 247 -2.83 -33.66 14.06
C LEU A 247 -3.64 -34.17 12.86
N VAL A 248 -4.01 -33.28 11.95
CA VAL A 248 -4.75 -33.59 10.71
C VAL A 248 -3.81 -33.86 9.53
N GLY A 249 -2.49 -33.91 9.78
CA GLY A 249 -1.49 -34.17 8.75
C GLY A 249 -1.19 -32.97 7.85
N LEU A 250 -1.45 -31.74 8.33
CA LEU A 250 -1.20 -30.48 7.63
C LEU A 250 -0.07 -29.68 8.30
N SER A 251 0.53 -28.76 7.54
CA SER A 251 1.64 -27.94 8.04
C SER A 251 1.19 -26.96 9.14
N PRO A 252 1.99 -26.75 10.21
CA PRO A 252 1.77 -25.72 11.22
C PRO A 252 1.58 -24.31 10.63
N ALA A 253 2.23 -24.05 9.49
CA ALA A 253 2.12 -22.83 8.69
C ALA A 253 0.67 -22.53 8.27
N LEU A 254 -0.05 -23.54 7.79
CA LEU A 254 -1.46 -23.41 7.41
C LEU A 254 -2.34 -23.10 8.63
N GLY A 255 -2.05 -23.73 9.77
CA GLY A 255 -2.78 -23.45 11.01
C GLY A 255 -2.60 -22.02 11.51
N ALA A 256 -1.39 -21.48 11.42
CA ALA A 256 -1.10 -20.11 11.79
C ALA A 256 -1.82 -19.09 10.89
N PHE A 257 -1.85 -19.37 9.58
CA PHE A 257 -2.63 -18.60 8.63
C PHE A 257 -4.13 -18.63 8.96
N MET A 258 -4.69 -19.82 9.19
CA MET A 258 -6.11 -19.99 9.55
C MET A 258 -6.47 -19.30 10.86
N ALA A 259 -5.59 -19.35 11.85
CA ALA A 259 -5.69 -18.57 13.08
C ALA A 259 -5.80 -17.07 12.80
N GLY A 260 -4.92 -16.54 11.95
CA GLY A 260 -4.97 -15.14 11.52
C GLY A 260 -6.30 -14.77 10.87
N VAL A 261 -6.78 -15.59 9.92
CA VAL A 261 -8.06 -15.36 9.22
C VAL A 261 -9.25 -15.36 10.18
N VAL A 262 -9.27 -16.27 11.17
CA VAL A 262 -10.30 -16.30 12.21
C VAL A 262 -10.31 -15.01 13.02
N LEU A 263 -9.13 -14.52 13.42
CA LEU A 263 -9.01 -13.28 14.19
C LEU A 263 -9.31 -12.04 13.36
N ALA A 264 -8.97 -12.04 12.08
CA ALA A 264 -9.25 -10.94 11.17
C ALA A 264 -10.75 -10.65 11.02
N ASN A 265 -11.59 -11.68 11.20
CA ASN A 265 -13.04 -11.56 11.15
C ASN A 265 -13.68 -11.23 12.51
N SER A 266 -12.89 -10.87 13.53
CA SER A 266 -13.36 -10.55 14.88
C SER A 266 -13.40 -9.04 15.15
N GLU A 267 -14.21 -8.63 16.13
CA GLU A 267 -14.29 -7.24 16.61
C GLU A 267 -12.97 -6.73 17.21
N PHE A 268 -12.04 -7.62 17.53
CA PHE A 268 -10.75 -7.30 18.13
C PHE A 268 -9.59 -7.24 17.13
N ARG A 269 -9.85 -7.34 15.82
CA ARG A 269 -8.80 -7.30 14.80
C ARG A 269 -7.87 -6.11 14.96
N HIS A 270 -8.40 -4.90 15.15
CA HIS A 270 -7.59 -3.69 15.23
C HIS A 270 -6.72 -3.63 16.48
N GLU A 271 -7.20 -4.19 17.59
CA GLU A 271 -6.44 -4.29 18.84
C GLU A 271 -5.28 -5.28 18.65
N LEU A 272 -5.56 -6.46 18.10
CA LEU A 272 -4.54 -7.46 17.76
C LEU A 272 -3.52 -6.94 16.73
N GLU A 273 -3.98 -6.24 15.70
CA GLU A 273 -3.11 -5.63 14.69
C GLU A 273 -2.20 -4.59 15.33
N GLY A 274 -2.74 -3.77 16.24
CA GLY A 274 -1.97 -2.78 17.00
C GLY A 274 -0.91 -3.41 17.91
N ASP A 275 -1.28 -4.48 18.62
CA ASP A 275 -0.39 -5.19 19.54
C ASP A 275 0.74 -5.94 18.80
N ILE A 276 0.45 -6.45 17.60
CA ILE A 276 1.41 -7.20 16.78
C ILE A 276 2.23 -6.27 15.86
N ALA A 277 1.77 -5.05 15.59
CA ALA A 277 2.45 -4.11 14.68
C ALA A 277 3.94 -3.90 14.97
N PRO A 278 4.41 -3.78 16.24
CA PRO A 278 5.84 -3.67 16.55
C PRO A 278 6.65 -4.91 16.16
N PHE A 279 6.04 -6.09 16.22
CA PHE A 279 6.67 -7.37 15.91
C PHE A 279 6.57 -7.74 14.44
N LYS A 280 5.54 -7.28 13.73
CA LYS A 280 5.30 -7.58 12.31
C LYS A 280 6.54 -7.37 11.44
N GLY A 281 7.20 -6.21 11.57
CA GLY A 281 8.41 -5.90 10.80
C GLY A 281 9.59 -6.82 11.12
N LEU A 282 9.74 -7.21 12.39
CA LEU A 282 10.78 -8.14 12.86
C LEU A 282 10.50 -9.58 12.41
N LEU A 283 9.24 -10.02 12.43
CA LEU A 283 8.82 -11.36 12.01
C LEU A 283 8.97 -11.54 10.50
N LEU A 284 8.56 -10.54 9.71
CA LEU A 284 8.84 -10.49 8.27
C LEU A 284 10.34 -10.49 8.02
N GLY A 285 11.10 -9.66 8.74
CA GLY A 285 12.54 -9.62 8.61
C GLY A 285 13.17 -10.97 8.91
N LEU A 286 12.66 -11.66 9.93
CA LEU A 286 13.18 -12.95 10.28
C LEU A 286 12.93 -14.03 9.21
N PHE A 287 11.72 -14.06 8.66
CA PHE A 287 11.40 -14.92 7.54
C PHE A 287 12.36 -14.68 6.36
N PHE A 288 12.52 -13.42 5.93
CA PHE A 288 13.36 -13.10 4.76
C PHE A 288 14.86 -13.32 5.02
N ILE A 289 15.36 -13.11 6.24
CA ILE A 289 16.73 -13.48 6.60
C ILE A 289 16.88 -15.01 6.56
N GLY A 290 15.91 -15.75 7.09
CA GLY A 290 15.89 -17.22 7.03
C GLY A 290 15.93 -17.72 5.58
N VAL A 291 15.06 -17.19 4.72
CA VAL A 291 15.04 -17.48 3.28
C VAL A 291 16.39 -17.15 2.64
N GLY A 292 16.95 -15.97 2.91
CA GLY A 292 18.25 -15.57 2.37
C GLY A 292 19.39 -16.49 2.81
N ALA A 293 19.36 -16.96 4.05
CA ALA A 293 20.33 -17.91 4.59
C ALA A 293 20.18 -19.32 3.99
N SER A 294 18.97 -19.69 3.56
CA SER A 294 18.69 -20.96 2.89
C SER A 294 19.11 -20.98 1.42
N ILE A 295 19.55 -19.84 0.85
CA ILE A 295 20.05 -19.78 -0.53
C ILE A 295 21.43 -20.44 -0.58
N ASP A 296 21.47 -21.62 -1.19
CA ASP A 296 22.71 -22.35 -1.42
C ASP A 296 23.36 -21.91 -2.75
N PHE A 297 24.52 -21.24 -2.65
CA PHE A 297 25.28 -20.79 -3.81
C PHE A 297 25.90 -21.94 -4.60
N ASP A 298 26.12 -23.12 -3.99
CA ASP A 298 26.63 -24.28 -4.71
C ASP A 298 25.62 -24.72 -5.76
N ILE A 299 24.32 -24.61 -5.46
CA ILE A 299 23.24 -24.90 -6.43
C ILE A 299 23.27 -23.90 -7.60
N ILE A 300 23.55 -22.62 -7.32
CA ILE A 300 23.69 -21.58 -8.36
C ILE A 300 24.87 -21.88 -9.28
N ILE A 301 26.01 -22.26 -8.72
CA ILE A 301 27.24 -22.55 -9.46
C ILE A 301 27.12 -23.85 -10.25
N ASN A 302 26.45 -24.85 -9.70
CA ASN A 302 26.29 -26.16 -10.34
C ASN A 302 25.19 -26.18 -11.42
N SER A 303 24.19 -25.30 -11.33
CA SER A 303 23.06 -25.26 -12.28
C SER A 303 22.71 -23.83 -12.77
N PRO A 304 23.69 -23.02 -13.20
CA PRO A 304 23.46 -21.61 -13.52
C PRO A 304 22.54 -21.44 -14.72
N ILE A 305 22.72 -22.27 -15.75
CA ILE A 305 21.91 -22.23 -16.97
C ILE A 305 20.45 -22.50 -16.63
N PHE A 306 20.17 -23.53 -15.83
CA PHE A 306 18.82 -23.87 -15.41
C PHE A 306 18.19 -22.72 -14.62
N ILE A 307 18.87 -22.20 -13.59
CA ILE A 307 18.32 -21.17 -12.71
C ILE A 307 18.05 -19.87 -13.46
N PHE A 308 19.03 -19.31 -14.18
CA PHE A 308 18.84 -18.02 -14.84
C PHE A 308 17.87 -18.11 -16.03
N SER A 309 17.91 -19.19 -16.81
CA SER A 309 16.91 -19.40 -17.87
C SER A 309 15.50 -19.53 -17.30
N PHE A 310 15.34 -20.24 -16.17
CA PHE A 310 14.04 -20.42 -15.54
C PHE A 310 13.51 -19.15 -14.87
N VAL A 311 14.36 -18.33 -14.27
CA VAL A 311 13.99 -16.98 -13.77
C VAL A 311 13.47 -16.11 -14.92
N ILE A 312 14.18 -16.08 -16.05
CA ILE A 312 13.77 -15.29 -17.22
C ILE A 312 12.44 -15.84 -17.78
N ALA A 313 12.33 -17.16 -17.94
CA ALA A 313 11.12 -17.80 -18.44
C ALA A 313 9.92 -17.51 -17.52
N LEU A 314 10.06 -17.70 -16.21
CA LEU A 314 9.04 -17.42 -15.21
C LEU A 314 8.56 -15.97 -15.30
N THR A 315 9.49 -15.03 -15.29
CA THR A 315 9.20 -13.59 -15.36
C THR A 315 8.47 -13.24 -16.65
N LEU A 316 8.93 -13.79 -17.78
CA LEU A 316 8.33 -13.57 -19.09
C LEU A 316 6.92 -14.15 -19.18
N ILE A 317 6.71 -15.38 -18.73
CA ILE A 317 5.40 -16.05 -18.74
C ILE A 317 4.41 -15.24 -17.91
N LYS A 318 4.77 -14.90 -16.65
CA LYS A 318 3.88 -14.13 -15.79
C LYS A 318 3.61 -12.75 -16.34
N PHE A 319 4.63 -12.09 -16.90
CA PHE A 319 4.47 -10.81 -17.58
C PHE A 319 3.46 -10.92 -18.73
N LEU A 320 3.58 -11.91 -19.62
CA LEU A 320 2.66 -12.09 -20.75
C LEU A 320 1.22 -12.38 -20.28
N VAL A 321 1.05 -13.21 -19.25
CA VAL A 321 -0.25 -13.51 -18.65
C VAL A 321 -0.86 -12.25 -18.05
N LEU A 322 -0.12 -11.51 -17.22
CA LEU A 322 -0.56 -10.27 -16.59
C LEU A 322 -0.90 -9.19 -17.63
N PHE A 323 -0.07 -9.07 -18.67
CA PHE A 323 -0.27 -8.12 -19.75
C PHE A 323 -1.55 -8.45 -20.54
N GLY A 324 -1.78 -9.73 -20.84
CA GLY A 324 -3.02 -10.22 -21.43
C GLY A 324 -4.24 -9.95 -20.55
N VAL A 325 -4.12 -10.17 -19.24
CA VAL A 325 -5.18 -9.81 -18.27
C VAL A 325 -5.44 -8.30 -18.31
N GLY A 326 -4.41 -7.46 -18.31
CA GLY A 326 -4.63 -6.01 -18.39
C GLY A 326 -5.29 -5.55 -19.68
N ILE A 327 -5.00 -6.19 -20.82
CA ILE A 327 -5.71 -5.94 -22.09
C ILE A 327 -7.19 -6.31 -21.97
N LEU A 328 -7.52 -7.48 -21.42
CA LEU A 328 -8.90 -7.93 -21.24
C LEU A 328 -9.72 -6.96 -20.38
N TYR A 329 -9.09 -6.32 -19.40
CA TYR A 329 -9.70 -5.32 -18.53
C TYR A 329 -9.49 -3.87 -19.01
N LYS A 330 -9.07 -3.68 -20.27
CA LYS A 330 -8.94 -2.37 -20.94
C LYS A 330 -8.05 -1.38 -20.18
N LYS A 331 -6.95 -1.86 -19.59
CA LYS A 331 -5.93 -0.98 -19.00
C LYS A 331 -5.22 -0.18 -20.08
N GLN A 332 -4.88 1.06 -19.75
CA GLN A 332 -3.99 1.87 -20.57
C GLN A 332 -2.60 1.20 -20.65
N GLN A 333 -1.94 1.30 -21.80
CA GLN A 333 -0.75 0.50 -22.12
C GLN A 333 0.39 0.69 -21.11
N ASP A 334 0.59 1.93 -20.65
CA ASP A 334 1.54 2.37 -19.63
C ASP A 334 1.25 1.74 -18.27
N GLN A 335 -0.01 1.83 -17.82
CA GLN A 335 -0.46 1.21 -16.59
C GLN A 335 -0.44 -0.32 -16.68
N ASN A 336 -0.62 -0.89 -17.87
CA ASN A 336 -0.57 -2.33 -18.08
C ASN A 336 0.87 -2.87 -18.02
N MET A 337 1.82 -2.15 -18.61
CA MET A 337 3.26 -2.44 -18.53
C MET A 337 3.72 -2.47 -17.09
N LEU A 338 3.48 -1.38 -16.34
CA LEU A 338 3.88 -1.30 -14.94
C LEU A 338 3.17 -2.35 -14.07
N PHE A 339 1.88 -2.61 -14.33
CA PHE A 339 1.10 -3.66 -13.66
C PHE A 339 1.70 -5.05 -13.90
N SER A 340 2.18 -5.32 -15.11
CA SER A 340 2.74 -6.62 -15.49
C SER A 340 4.15 -6.82 -14.94
N PHE A 341 4.99 -5.78 -14.94
CA PHE A 341 6.34 -5.84 -14.37
C PHE A 341 6.33 -5.96 -12.85
N ILE A 342 5.43 -5.24 -12.16
CA ILE A 342 5.42 -5.24 -10.70
C ILE A 342 4.91 -6.57 -10.12
N LEU A 343 4.19 -7.38 -10.89
CA LEU A 343 3.59 -8.65 -10.43
C LEU A 343 4.23 -9.91 -11.03
N SER A 344 5.20 -9.78 -11.95
CA SER A 344 5.76 -10.92 -12.70
C SER A 344 6.69 -11.81 -11.88
N GLN A 345 7.13 -11.38 -10.71
CA GLN A 345 7.95 -12.15 -9.77
C GLN A 345 7.15 -13.18 -8.98
N ALA A 346 7.84 -14.18 -8.44
CA ALA A 346 7.25 -15.11 -7.49
C ALA A 346 7.10 -14.49 -6.08
N GLY A 347 6.23 -15.08 -5.27
CA GLY A 347 5.89 -14.62 -3.92
C GLY A 347 6.44 -15.48 -2.79
N GLU A 348 6.37 -14.94 -1.57
CA GLU A 348 6.78 -15.59 -0.32
C GLU A 348 6.07 -16.93 -0.07
N PHE A 349 4.83 -17.05 -0.52
CA PHE A 349 4.05 -18.28 -0.43
C PHE A 349 4.62 -19.43 -1.26
N GLY A 350 5.41 -19.14 -2.29
CA GLY A 350 6.10 -20.17 -3.06
C GLY A 350 7.07 -20.98 -2.20
N PHE A 351 7.78 -20.35 -1.25
CA PHE A 351 8.65 -21.07 -0.31
C PHE A 351 7.86 -22.03 0.58
N VAL A 352 6.69 -21.60 1.06
CA VAL A 352 5.82 -22.41 1.91
C VAL A 352 5.27 -23.61 1.16
N ILE A 353 4.78 -23.39 -0.07
CA ILE A 353 4.24 -24.45 -0.93
C ILE A 353 5.33 -25.47 -1.29
N LEU A 354 6.53 -25.02 -1.66
CA LEU A 354 7.65 -25.90 -2.02
C LEU A 354 8.19 -26.68 -0.81
N SER A 355 8.32 -26.04 0.35
CA SER A 355 8.72 -26.72 1.58
C SER A 355 7.72 -27.80 1.96
N PHE A 356 6.41 -27.50 1.87
CA PHE A 356 5.36 -28.47 2.16
C PHE A 356 5.32 -29.61 1.12
N SER A 357 5.55 -29.30 -0.15
CA SER A 357 5.70 -30.29 -1.23
C SER A 357 6.84 -31.27 -0.98
N ASN A 358 8.01 -30.76 -0.57
CA ASN A 358 9.18 -31.57 -0.22
C ASN A 358 8.90 -32.46 1.00
N GLN A 359 8.22 -31.93 2.02
CA GLN A 359 7.79 -32.74 3.19
C GLN A 359 6.86 -33.90 2.79
N LEU A 360 6.00 -33.68 1.80
CA LEU A 360 5.11 -34.70 1.22
C LEU A 360 5.81 -35.59 0.18
N LYS A 361 7.10 -35.36 -0.09
CA LYS A 361 7.92 -36.07 -1.09
C LYS A 361 7.32 -36.00 -2.52
N ILE A 362 6.59 -34.93 -2.82
CA ILE A 362 6.11 -34.68 -4.18
C ILE A 362 7.27 -34.20 -5.05
N THR A 363 8.12 -33.32 -4.52
CA THR A 363 9.31 -32.81 -5.20
C THR A 363 10.57 -33.29 -4.50
N ASP A 364 11.60 -33.61 -5.27
CA ASP A 364 12.92 -33.93 -4.72
C ASP A 364 13.58 -32.68 -4.11
N THR A 365 14.40 -32.88 -3.07
CA THR A 365 15.04 -31.79 -2.31
C THR A 365 15.93 -30.91 -3.19
N LEU A 366 16.62 -31.49 -4.19
CA LEU A 366 17.42 -30.71 -5.14
C LEU A 366 16.54 -29.74 -5.94
N LEU A 367 15.42 -30.24 -6.49
CA LEU A 367 14.49 -29.45 -7.27
C LEU A 367 13.82 -28.37 -6.41
N THR A 368 13.37 -28.72 -5.20
CA THR A 368 12.83 -27.77 -4.23
C THR A 368 13.79 -26.61 -4.01
N ASN A 369 15.07 -26.90 -3.73
CA ASN A 369 16.08 -25.88 -3.47
C ASN A 369 16.37 -25.04 -4.72
N GLN A 370 16.45 -25.64 -5.91
CA GLN A 370 16.62 -24.92 -7.17
C GLN A 370 15.47 -23.94 -7.43
N VAL A 371 14.22 -24.36 -7.22
CA VAL A 371 13.05 -23.50 -7.43
C VAL A 371 12.97 -22.41 -6.35
N MET A 372 13.34 -22.69 -5.10
CA MET A 372 13.44 -21.65 -4.05
C MET A 372 14.46 -20.57 -4.42
N VAL A 373 15.61 -20.96 -4.98
CA VAL A 373 16.61 -20.01 -5.50
C VAL A 373 16.03 -19.18 -6.65
N VAL A 374 15.27 -19.79 -7.58
CA VAL A 374 14.58 -19.09 -8.66
C VAL A 374 13.59 -18.05 -8.11
N ILE A 375 12.81 -18.40 -7.08
CA ILE A 375 11.91 -17.45 -6.40
C ILE A 375 12.71 -16.27 -5.84
N ALA A 376 13.77 -16.53 -5.08
CA ALA A 376 14.58 -15.50 -4.45
C ALA A 376 15.22 -14.55 -5.48
N ILE A 377 15.80 -15.09 -6.57
CA ILE A 377 16.38 -14.29 -7.65
C ILE A 377 15.30 -13.48 -8.37
N SER A 378 14.10 -14.03 -8.61
CA SER A 378 13.00 -13.28 -9.22
C SER A 378 12.56 -12.08 -8.38
N MET A 379 12.51 -12.22 -7.06
CA MET A 379 12.24 -11.12 -6.12
C MET A 379 13.34 -10.06 -6.17
N LEU A 380 14.60 -10.48 -6.17
CA LEU A 380 15.76 -9.58 -6.29
C LEU A 380 15.77 -8.83 -7.62
N LEU A 381 15.30 -9.47 -8.71
CA LEU A 381 15.26 -8.89 -10.05
C LEU A 381 14.13 -7.85 -10.21
N THR A 382 13.09 -7.91 -9.38
CA THR A 382 11.88 -7.07 -9.53
C THR A 382 12.16 -5.56 -9.56
N PRO A 383 12.94 -4.97 -8.63
CA PRO A 383 13.24 -3.54 -8.67
C PRO A 383 13.98 -3.14 -9.96
N PHE A 384 14.86 -4.02 -10.47
CA PHE A 384 15.58 -3.77 -11.72
C PHE A 384 14.67 -3.81 -12.93
N LEU A 385 13.69 -4.72 -12.98
CA LEU A 385 12.66 -4.74 -14.02
C LEU A 385 11.82 -3.46 -14.02
N LEU A 386 11.50 -2.94 -12.84
CA LEU A 386 10.79 -1.66 -12.71
C LEU A 386 11.66 -0.48 -13.20
N LEU A 387 12.95 -0.45 -12.86
CA LEU A 387 13.87 0.57 -13.37
C LEU A 387 14.02 0.48 -14.90
N ILE A 388 14.04 -0.73 -15.46
CA ILE A 388 14.05 -0.94 -16.91
C ILE A 388 12.77 -0.40 -17.53
N ASN A 389 11.61 -0.69 -16.92
CA ASN A 389 10.34 -0.16 -17.39
C ASN A 389 10.35 1.37 -17.42
N GLU A 390 10.71 1.99 -16.30
CA GLU A 390 10.73 3.46 -16.15
C GLU A 390 11.72 4.14 -17.11
N LYS A 391 12.89 3.54 -17.32
CA LYS A 391 13.96 4.18 -18.10
C LYS A 391 13.89 3.88 -19.59
N TYR A 392 13.40 2.70 -19.99
CA TYR A 392 13.51 2.22 -21.38
C TYR A 392 12.18 1.85 -22.04
N ILE A 393 11.09 1.67 -21.29
CA ILE A 393 9.80 1.21 -21.85
C ILE A 393 8.73 2.28 -21.74
N ASP A 394 8.55 2.87 -20.56
CA ASP A 394 7.62 3.97 -20.32
C ASP A 394 7.84 5.17 -21.26
N PRO A 395 9.08 5.55 -21.65
CA PRO A 395 9.28 6.61 -22.65
C PRO A 395 8.70 6.30 -24.04
N TYR A 396 8.49 5.02 -24.39
CA TYR A 396 8.01 4.58 -25.70
C TYR A 396 6.53 4.14 -25.71
N PHE A 397 6.01 3.64 -24.59
CA PHE A 397 4.65 3.10 -24.45
C PHE A 397 3.76 3.86 -23.46
N GLY A 398 4.35 4.74 -22.64
CA GLY A 398 3.65 5.82 -21.98
C GLY A 398 2.72 6.53 -22.95
N VAL A 399 1.63 7.14 -22.48
CA VAL A 399 1.26 8.43 -23.11
C VAL A 399 2.57 9.18 -23.11
N LYS A 400 3.10 9.49 -24.31
CA LYS A 400 4.30 10.31 -24.43
C LYS A 400 4.16 11.38 -23.36
N THR A 401 4.94 11.29 -22.28
CA THR A 401 5.44 12.51 -21.68
C THR A 401 6.10 13.10 -22.88
N ILE A 402 5.45 14.11 -23.41
CA ILE A 402 5.89 14.84 -24.56
C ILE A 402 7.15 15.56 -24.06
N GLU A 403 8.25 14.81 -23.92
CA GLU A 403 9.60 15.32 -23.79
C GLU A 403 10.10 15.75 -25.18
N ASP A 404 9.30 15.51 -26.24
CA ASP A 404 9.64 15.81 -27.64
C ASP A 404 8.51 16.38 -28.52
N ALA A 405 7.35 16.78 -27.99
CA ALA A 405 6.82 18.02 -28.54
C ALA A 405 7.64 19.05 -27.80
N LYS A 406 8.51 19.72 -28.57
CA LYS A 406 8.83 21.12 -28.36
C LYS A 406 7.75 21.70 -27.44
N SER A 407 8.14 22.11 -26.24
CA SER A 407 7.30 22.90 -25.34
C SER A 407 6.35 23.69 -26.22
N ASP A 408 5.03 23.39 -26.15
CA ASP A 408 4.02 24.05 -26.99
C ASP A 408 4.44 25.52 -27.05
N THR A 409 4.76 26.07 -28.24
CA THR A 409 5.21 27.45 -28.31
C THR A 409 4.11 28.30 -27.71
N ILE A 410 4.44 28.98 -26.61
CA ILE A 410 3.48 29.68 -25.78
C ILE A 410 3.14 30.97 -26.51
N ASP A 411 2.16 30.87 -27.40
CA ASP A 411 1.76 31.97 -28.27
C ASP A 411 1.02 33.08 -27.49
N GLU A 412 0.46 32.76 -26.32
CA GLU A 412 -0.32 33.69 -25.49
C GLU A 412 -0.02 33.51 -23.99
N GLN A 413 0.64 34.51 -23.39
CA GLN A 413 0.89 34.62 -21.95
C GLN A 413 -0.22 35.44 -21.29
N HIS A 414 -0.82 34.90 -20.22
CA HIS A 414 -1.89 35.57 -19.46
C HIS A 414 -1.35 36.20 -18.17
N GLU A 415 -2.09 37.18 -17.65
CA GLU A 415 -1.73 37.83 -16.38
C GLU A 415 -1.95 36.92 -15.15
N VAL A 416 -2.70 35.82 -15.29
CA VAL A 416 -3.00 34.86 -14.23
C VAL A 416 -2.52 33.47 -14.63
N ILE A 417 -1.78 32.81 -13.73
CA ILE A 417 -1.35 31.43 -13.86
C ILE A 417 -2.00 30.60 -12.75
N ILE A 418 -2.52 29.42 -13.07
CA ILE A 418 -3.11 28.47 -12.11
C ILE A 418 -2.33 27.16 -12.20
N ALA A 419 -1.64 26.78 -11.12
CA ALA A 419 -1.00 25.49 -10.99
C ALA A 419 -1.92 24.51 -10.24
N GLY A 420 -2.32 23.43 -10.91
CA GLY A 420 -3.23 22.41 -10.41
C GLY A 420 -4.71 22.75 -10.70
N PHE A 421 -5.30 22.09 -11.70
CA PHE A 421 -6.72 22.23 -12.06
C PHE A 421 -7.58 21.16 -11.38
N GLY A 422 -7.36 20.99 -10.07
CA GLY A 422 -8.15 20.18 -9.13
C GLY A 422 -9.62 20.58 -9.01
N HIS A 423 -10.32 20.02 -8.01
CA HIS A 423 -11.63 20.56 -7.61
C HIS A 423 -11.57 22.05 -7.22
N PHE A 424 -10.48 22.44 -6.54
CA PHE A 424 -10.25 23.82 -6.13
C PHE A 424 -9.89 24.71 -7.34
N GLY A 425 -8.82 24.36 -8.07
CA GLY A 425 -8.34 25.13 -9.22
C GLY A 425 -9.37 25.26 -10.35
N SER A 426 -10.15 24.21 -10.61
CA SER A 426 -11.21 24.25 -11.64
C SER A 426 -12.37 25.18 -11.32
N THR A 427 -12.69 25.35 -10.04
CA THR A 427 -13.72 26.29 -9.60
C THR A 427 -13.24 27.73 -9.77
N ILE A 428 -11.98 28.00 -9.41
CA ILE A 428 -11.34 29.30 -9.65
C ILE A 428 -11.26 29.62 -11.15
N GLY A 429 -10.76 28.68 -11.96
CA GLY A 429 -10.61 28.87 -13.40
C GLY A 429 -11.95 29.17 -14.09
N ARG A 430 -13.02 28.46 -13.73
CA ARG A 430 -14.37 28.73 -14.26
C ARG A 430 -14.88 30.11 -13.84
N LEU A 431 -14.68 30.51 -12.58
CA LEU A 431 -15.10 31.82 -12.09
C LEU A 431 -14.37 32.96 -12.80
N LEU A 432 -13.05 32.85 -12.98
CA LEU A 432 -12.24 33.84 -13.70
C LEU A 432 -12.69 33.94 -15.16
N LYS A 433 -12.87 32.81 -15.83
CA LYS A 433 -13.33 32.76 -17.22
C LYS A 433 -14.71 33.38 -17.39
N ALA A 434 -15.64 33.14 -16.47
CA ALA A 434 -16.97 33.74 -16.48
C ALA A 434 -16.94 35.28 -16.37
N ASN A 435 -15.86 35.84 -15.81
CA ASN A 435 -15.64 37.27 -15.68
C ASN A 435 -14.68 37.83 -16.75
N GLY A 436 -14.44 37.10 -17.85
CA GLY A 436 -13.58 37.54 -18.95
C GLY A 436 -12.08 37.51 -18.63
N VAL A 437 -11.67 36.95 -17.48
CA VAL A 437 -10.26 36.79 -17.10
C VAL A 437 -9.77 35.44 -17.60
N GLN A 438 -8.87 35.47 -18.58
CA GLN A 438 -8.21 34.27 -19.08
C GLN A 438 -7.00 33.93 -18.21
N ALA A 439 -6.78 32.64 -17.97
CA ALA A 439 -5.68 32.15 -17.16
C ALA A 439 -4.91 31.04 -17.89
N THR A 440 -3.60 31.03 -17.70
CA THR A 440 -2.72 29.93 -18.11
C THR A 440 -2.77 28.84 -17.05
N ILE A 441 -3.13 27.61 -17.42
CA ILE A 441 -3.28 26.50 -16.47
C ILE A 441 -2.15 25.49 -16.64
N LEU A 442 -1.57 25.05 -15.53
CA LEU A 442 -0.58 23.98 -15.46
C LEU A 442 -1.20 22.77 -14.74
N ASP A 443 -1.20 21.61 -15.41
CA ASP A 443 -1.68 20.36 -14.81
C ASP A 443 -0.84 19.16 -15.25
N HIS A 444 -0.71 18.16 -14.38
CA HIS A 444 0.05 16.92 -14.64
C HIS A 444 -0.87 15.76 -15.05
N ASP A 445 -2.20 15.95 -15.02
CA ASP A 445 -3.21 14.98 -15.44
C ASP A 445 -3.60 15.22 -16.91
N SER A 446 -3.08 14.40 -17.82
CA SER A 446 -3.29 14.53 -19.27
C SER A 446 -4.75 14.39 -19.70
N VAL A 447 -5.54 13.55 -19.01
CA VAL A 447 -6.98 13.38 -19.28
C VAL A 447 -7.71 14.69 -19.02
N ARG A 448 -7.31 15.38 -17.96
CA ARG A 448 -7.86 16.69 -17.61
C ARG A 448 -7.44 17.77 -18.60
N VAL A 449 -6.18 17.78 -19.03
CA VAL A 449 -5.68 18.74 -20.03
C VAL A 449 -6.51 18.69 -21.32
N GLU A 450 -6.79 17.50 -21.86
CA GLU A 450 -7.60 17.37 -23.07
C GLU A 450 -9.03 17.89 -22.90
N LEU A 451 -9.67 17.55 -21.77
CA LEU A 451 -11.02 18.02 -21.45
C LEU A 451 -11.05 19.55 -21.35
N LEU A 452 -10.08 20.14 -20.67
CA LEU A 452 -10.01 21.58 -20.46
C LEU A 452 -9.74 22.36 -21.75
N ARG A 453 -8.91 21.82 -22.64
CA ARG A 453 -8.71 22.39 -23.98
C ARG A 453 -10.03 22.43 -24.77
N LYS A 454 -10.82 21.35 -24.73
CA LYS A 454 -12.17 21.31 -25.36
C LYS A 454 -13.15 22.32 -24.73
N LEU A 455 -13.00 22.61 -23.44
CA LEU A 455 -13.76 23.63 -22.72
C LEU A 455 -13.23 25.05 -22.95
N GLY A 456 -12.25 25.23 -23.84
CA GLY A 456 -11.66 26.52 -24.22
C GLY A 456 -10.77 27.12 -23.14
N PHE A 457 -10.13 26.30 -22.31
CA PHE A 457 -9.07 26.72 -21.40
C PHE A 457 -7.70 26.51 -22.07
N LYS A 458 -6.75 27.42 -21.81
CA LYS A 458 -5.36 27.28 -22.24
C LYS A 458 -4.61 26.48 -21.17
N VAL A 459 -4.38 25.21 -21.44
CA VAL A 459 -3.79 24.27 -20.47
C VAL A 459 -2.51 23.66 -21.03
N TYR A 460 -1.47 23.76 -20.23
CA TYR A 460 -0.17 23.14 -20.47
C TYR A 460 -0.03 21.93 -19.56
N TYR A 461 0.38 20.83 -20.17
CA TYR A 461 0.71 19.61 -19.46
C TYR A 461 2.12 19.71 -18.90
N GLY A 462 2.30 19.49 -17.61
CA GLY A 462 3.63 19.43 -17.01
C GLY A 462 3.65 19.56 -15.49
N ASP A 463 4.78 19.19 -14.91
CA ASP A 463 5.04 19.32 -13.48
C ASP A 463 5.42 20.76 -13.13
N ALA A 464 4.56 21.43 -12.36
CA ALA A 464 4.75 22.80 -11.89
C ALA A 464 5.95 22.96 -10.93
N THR A 465 6.58 21.88 -10.48
CA THR A 465 7.85 21.95 -9.73
C THR A 465 9.05 22.31 -10.60
N ARG A 466 8.95 22.14 -11.94
CA ARG A 466 10.04 22.46 -12.87
C ARG A 466 10.06 23.96 -13.19
N LEU A 467 11.19 24.60 -12.89
CA LEU A 467 11.40 26.03 -13.17
C LEU A 467 11.18 26.37 -14.65
N GLU A 468 11.69 25.55 -15.57
CA GLU A 468 11.54 25.73 -17.02
C GLU A 468 10.07 25.84 -17.44
N LEU A 469 9.18 25.06 -16.81
CA LEU A 469 7.75 25.11 -17.10
C LEU A 469 7.11 26.40 -16.55
N LEU A 470 7.55 26.86 -15.38
CA LEU A 470 7.09 28.12 -14.78
C LEU A 470 7.50 29.33 -15.63
N GLU A 471 8.75 29.35 -16.11
CA GLU A 471 9.27 30.35 -17.04
C GLU A 471 8.45 30.35 -18.33
N ALA A 472 8.28 29.18 -18.94
CA ALA A 472 7.48 29.00 -20.14
C ALA A 472 6.06 29.52 -19.92
N ALA A 473 5.39 29.13 -18.84
CA ALA A 473 4.03 29.55 -18.48
C ALA A 473 3.85 31.08 -18.37
N GLY A 474 4.95 31.84 -18.34
CA GLY A 474 4.97 33.29 -18.31
C GLY A 474 5.02 33.85 -16.90
N CYS A 475 5.55 33.11 -15.92
CA CYS A 475 5.64 33.58 -14.53
C CYS A 475 6.41 34.91 -14.40
N GLU A 476 7.31 35.22 -15.33
CA GLU A 476 8.02 36.51 -15.36
C GLU A 476 7.09 37.72 -15.59
N LYS A 477 6.07 37.56 -16.45
CA LYS A 477 5.15 38.62 -16.88
C LYS A 477 3.78 38.55 -16.21
N ALA A 478 3.45 37.41 -15.61
CA ALA A 478 2.20 37.23 -14.89
C ALA A 478 2.13 38.19 -13.69
N LYS A 479 0.91 38.59 -13.34
CA LYS A 479 0.64 39.40 -12.14
C LYS A 479 0.27 38.51 -10.95
N LEU A 480 -0.36 37.37 -11.21
CA LEU A 480 -0.90 36.47 -10.20
C LEU A 480 -0.55 35.02 -10.51
N PHE A 481 -0.10 34.31 -9.48
CA PHE A 481 0.09 32.87 -9.50
C PHE A 481 -0.79 32.22 -8.44
N ILE A 482 -1.68 31.32 -8.86
CA ILE A 482 -2.59 30.59 -8.00
C ILE A 482 -2.05 29.17 -7.86
N SER A 483 -1.56 28.82 -6.67
CA SER A 483 -1.06 27.49 -6.35
C SER A 483 -2.18 26.64 -5.73
N ALA A 484 -2.81 25.81 -6.56
CA ALA A 484 -4.01 25.02 -6.25
C ALA A 484 -3.76 23.49 -6.26
N ILE A 485 -2.51 23.06 -6.18
CA ILE A 485 -2.08 21.65 -6.21
C ILE A 485 -2.62 20.89 -4.98
N ASP A 486 -3.12 19.67 -5.19
CA ASP A 486 -3.77 18.85 -4.15
C ASP A 486 -2.79 18.34 -3.06
N ASN A 487 -1.55 18.04 -3.43
CA ASN A 487 -0.53 17.55 -2.50
C ASN A 487 0.14 18.75 -1.76
N PRO A 488 0.01 18.88 -0.42
CA PRO A 488 0.52 20.03 0.32
C PRO A 488 2.03 20.24 0.19
N SER A 489 2.83 19.17 0.21
CA SER A 489 4.30 19.26 0.14
C SER A 489 4.77 19.70 -1.25
N VAL A 490 4.12 19.20 -2.31
CA VAL A 490 4.39 19.66 -3.69
C VAL A 490 3.96 21.11 -3.84
N ASN A 491 2.79 21.49 -3.31
CA ASN A 491 2.27 22.85 -3.39
C ASN A 491 3.21 23.85 -2.70
N LEU A 492 3.74 23.50 -1.51
CA LEU A 492 4.75 24.30 -0.81
C LEU A 492 6.01 24.49 -1.65
N HIS A 493 6.55 23.40 -2.21
CA HIS A 493 7.75 23.45 -3.04
C HIS A 493 7.59 24.36 -4.29
N VAL A 494 6.42 24.31 -4.94
CA VAL A 494 6.11 25.20 -6.07
C VAL A 494 6.07 26.66 -5.61
N VAL A 495 5.41 26.94 -4.48
CA VAL A 495 5.34 28.30 -3.92
C VAL A 495 6.73 28.84 -3.56
N GLU A 496 7.60 28.03 -2.95
CA GLU A 496 8.99 28.41 -2.68
C GLU A 496 9.76 28.72 -3.97
N THR A 497 9.63 27.84 -4.97
CA THR A 497 10.31 27.99 -6.26
C THR A 497 9.86 29.25 -6.97
N VAL A 498 8.55 29.51 -7.01
CA VAL A 498 7.98 30.70 -7.62
C VAL A 498 8.46 31.96 -6.90
N ARG A 499 8.43 31.99 -5.57
CA ARG A 499 8.90 33.16 -4.81
C ARG A 499 10.39 33.43 -4.95
N LYS A 500 11.20 32.37 -5.08
CA LYS A 500 12.64 32.48 -5.24
C LYS A 500 13.04 33.06 -6.60
N HIS A 501 12.36 32.64 -7.67
CA HIS A 501 12.73 33.02 -9.04
C HIS A 501 11.89 34.17 -9.61
N PHE A 502 10.67 34.36 -9.14
CA PHE A 502 9.73 35.39 -9.59
C PHE A 502 9.23 36.23 -8.39
N PRO A 503 10.12 37.00 -7.71
CA PRO A 503 9.75 37.76 -6.51
C PRO A 503 8.68 38.85 -6.77
N GLN A 504 8.50 39.28 -8.01
CA GLN A 504 7.46 40.22 -8.44
C GLN A 504 6.06 39.59 -8.49
N LEU A 505 5.96 38.27 -8.57
CA LEU A 505 4.72 37.55 -8.82
C LEU A 505 3.94 37.39 -7.51
N LYS A 506 2.69 37.88 -7.48
CA LYS A 506 1.83 37.70 -6.31
C LYS A 506 1.31 36.27 -6.27
N VAL A 507 1.67 35.54 -5.21
CA VAL A 507 1.28 34.15 -5.02
C VAL A 507 0.06 34.06 -4.10
N MET A 508 -0.99 33.39 -4.57
CA MET A 508 -2.17 32.98 -3.80
C MET A 508 -2.14 31.45 -3.68
N THR A 509 -2.11 30.91 -2.47
CA THR A 509 -1.94 29.45 -2.27
C THR A 509 -3.13 28.82 -1.56
N ARG A 510 -3.48 27.61 -1.98
CA ARG A 510 -4.41 26.72 -1.28
C ARG A 510 -3.70 26.05 -0.10
N ALA A 511 -4.36 26.04 1.05
CA ALA A 511 -4.04 25.17 2.18
C ALA A 511 -5.22 24.22 2.43
N ARG A 512 -4.95 22.93 2.63
CA ARG A 512 -6.03 21.94 2.87
C ARG A 512 -6.65 22.11 4.25
N ASN A 513 -5.83 22.48 5.23
CA ASN A 513 -6.24 22.64 6.63
C ASN A 513 -5.38 23.71 7.33
N ARG A 514 -5.57 23.86 8.65
CA ARG A 514 -4.85 24.82 9.48
C ARG A 514 -3.35 24.52 9.61
N VAL A 515 -2.98 23.25 9.67
CA VAL A 515 -1.58 22.81 9.81
C VAL A 515 -0.80 23.16 8.54
N ASP A 516 -1.36 22.86 7.37
CA ASP A 516 -0.74 23.21 6.10
C ASP A 516 -0.60 24.74 5.93
N ALA A 517 -1.58 25.50 6.42
CA ALA A 517 -1.51 26.96 6.41
C ALA A 517 -0.34 27.49 7.25
N TYR A 518 0.03 26.82 8.35
CA TYR A 518 1.19 27.21 9.15
C TYR A 518 2.50 27.07 8.38
N GLU A 519 2.66 26.02 7.57
CA GLU A 519 3.85 25.88 6.73
C GLU A 519 3.98 27.06 5.76
N PHE A 520 2.89 27.45 5.09
CA PHE A 520 2.95 28.62 4.20
C PHE A 520 3.28 29.92 4.94
N ILE A 521 2.79 30.10 6.17
CA ILE A 521 3.08 31.29 7.00
C ILE A 521 4.56 31.35 7.39
N ASP A 522 5.14 30.22 7.77
CA ASP A 522 6.56 30.15 8.16
C ASP A 522 7.48 30.43 6.97
N HIS A 523 7.05 30.09 5.76
CA HIS A 523 7.68 30.46 4.50
C HIS A 523 7.28 31.88 4.00
N GLY A 524 6.68 32.67 4.87
CA GLY A 524 6.37 34.09 4.68
C GLY A 524 5.25 34.38 3.69
N VAL A 525 4.41 33.40 3.33
CA VAL A 525 3.31 33.56 2.38
C VAL A 525 2.13 34.23 3.08
N GLU A 526 1.62 35.32 2.50
CA GLU A 526 0.54 36.10 3.12
C GLU A 526 -0.85 35.68 2.64
N GLN A 527 -1.00 35.32 1.37
CA GLN A 527 -2.29 35.05 0.73
C GLN A 527 -2.57 33.55 0.72
N ILE A 528 -3.15 33.06 1.83
CA ILE A 528 -3.41 31.64 2.06
C ILE A 528 -4.92 31.41 2.15
N TYR A 529 -5.44 30.53 1.30
CA TYR A 529 -6.85 30.18 1.25
C TYR A 529 -7.06 28.76 1.74
N ARG A 530 -7.71 28.62 2.90
CA ARG A 530 -8.05 27.31 3.47
C ARG A 530 -9.28 26.74 2.78
N GLU A 531 -9.15 25.54 2.24
CA GLU A 531 -10.14 24.90 1.36
C GLU A 531 -11.55 24.80 1.97
N THR A 532 -11.65 24.54 3.26
CA THR A 532 -12.94 24.26 3.92
C THR A 532 -13.54 25.44 4.67
N LEU A 533 -12.77 26.49 4.98
CA LEU A 533 -13.21 27.57 5.88
C LEU A 533 -14.46 28.27 5.37
N TYR A 534 -14.39 28.79 4.14
CA TYR A 534 -15.45 29.59 3.53
C TYR A 534 -16.74 28.78 3.36
N THR A 535 -16.63 27.53 2.92
CA THR A 535 -17.77 26.62 2.75
C THR A 535 -18.40 26.25 4.10
N ALA A 536 -17.60 25.96 5.12
CA ALA A 536 -18.10 25.63 6.46
C ALA A 536 -18.81 26.82 7.11
N VAL A 537 -18.26 28.03 6.99
CA VAL A 537 -18.90 29.23 7.52
C VAL A 537 -20.18 29.56 6.76
N HIS A 538 -20.21 29.38 5.43
CA HIS A 538 -21.44 29.56 4.65
C HIS A 538 -22.57 28.64 5.15
N MET A 539 -22.29 27.36 5.35
CA MET A 539 -23.25 26.42 5.92
C MET A 539 -23.69 26.82 7.34
N GLY A 540 -22.78 27.38 8.15
CA GLY A 540 -23.11 27.94 9.46
C GLY A 540 -24.06 29.13 9.38
N VAL A 541 -23.89 30.02 8.40
CA VAL A 541 -24.82 31.15 8.14
C VAL A 541 -26.20 30.64 7.75
N ASP A 542 -26.27 29.63 6.88
CA ASP A 542 -27.54 29.00 6.50
C ASP A 542 -28.22 28.37 7.73
N CYS A 543 -27.46 27.65 8.55
CA CYS A 543 -27.96 27.07 9.81
C CYS A 543 -28.51 28.12 10.77
N LEU A 544 -27.82 29.24 10.98
CA LEU A 544 -28.33 30.35 11.79
C LEU A 544 -29.62 30.94 11.22
N THR A 545 -29.70 31.06 9.89
CA THR A 545 -30.91 31.57 9.22
C THR A 545 -32.10 30.63 9.44
N GLU A 546 -31.90 29.32 9.30
CA GLU A 546 -32.93 28.30 9.58
C GLU A 546 -33.35 28.26 11.06
N LEU A 547 -32.46 28.63 11.97
CA LEU A 547 -32.75 28.79 13.41
C LEU A 547 -33.46 30.11 13.75
N GLY A 548 -33.82 30.92 12.76
CA GLY A 548 -34.61 32.15 12.93
C GLY A 548 -33.78 33.43 13.08
N PHE A 549 -32.47 33.39 12.86
CA PHE A 549 -31.66 34.63 12.83
C PHE A 549 -31.91 35.39 11.53
N ARG A 550 -31.93 36.74 11.59
CA ARG A 550 -32.05 37.59 10.40
C ARG A 550 -30.88 37.32 9.44
N LYS A 551 -31.18 37.00 8.18
CA LYS A 551 -30.20 36.64 7.13
C LYS A 551 -29.02 37.62 7.02
N TYR A 552 -29.28 38.93 7.04
CA TYR A 552 -28.22 39.94 7.01
C TYR A 552 -27.29 39.85 8.23
N THR A 553 -27.86 39.65 9.42
CA THR A 553 -27.08 39.50 10.66
C THR A 553 -26.25 38.23 10.63
N ALA A 554 -26.84 37.10 10.25
CA ALA A 554 -26.13 35.83 10.12
C ALA A 554 -24.98 35.94 9.11
N HIS A 555 -25.21 36.53 7.94
CA HIS A 555 -24.16 36.75 6.94
C HIS A 555 -23.02 37.63 7.47
N ARG A 556 -23.36 38.75 8.12
CA ARG A 556 -22.36 39.65 8.74
C ARG A 556 -21.54 38.93 9.81
N GLN A 557 -22.17 38.10 10.63
CA GLN A 557 -21.49 37.28 11.65
C GLN A 557 -20.55 36.26 11.00
N GLY A 558 -20.97 35.60 9.93
CA GLY A 558 -20.11 34.70 9.14
C GLY A 558 -18.88 35.40 8.58
N GLN A 559 -19.04 36.59 7.98
CA GLN A 559 -17.91 37.37 7.45
C GLN A 559 -16.93 37.78 8.56
N ARG A 560 -17.44 38.19 9.72
CA ARG A 560 -16.62 38.51 10.90
C ARG A 560 -15.89 37.29 11.44
N PHE A 561 -16.57 36.13 11.49
CA PHE A 561 -15.96 34.88 11.90
C PHE A 561 -14.77 34.51 11.01
N ILE A 562 -14.91 34.58 9.69
CA ILE A 562 -13.82 34.30 8.73
C ILE A 562 -12.62 35.21 9.03
N LYS A 563 -12.86 36.51 9.17
CA LYS A 563 -11.81 37.49 9.44
C LYS A 563 -11.04 37.18 10.73
N TYR A 564 -11.76 36.93 11.83
CA TYR A 564 -11.12 36.63 13.12
C TYR A 564 -10.36 35.31 13.08
N ASP A 565 -10.89 34.29 12.41
CA ASP A 565 -10.21 33.00 12.31
C ASP A 565 -8.94 33.08 11.43
N GLU A 566 -8.94 33.87 10.35
CA GLU A 566 -7.73 34.14 9.55
C GLU A 566 -6.66 34.90 10.35
N ASP A 567 -7.04 35.88 11.17
CA ASP A 567 -6.12 36.59 12.05
C ASP A 567 -5.58 35.68 13.17
N ALA A 568 -6.43 34.83 13.75
CA ALA A 568 -6.05 33.86 14.77
C ALA A 568 -5.02 32.85 14.24
N VAL A 569 -5.18 32.37 13.00
CA VAL A 569 -4.22 31.45 12.37
C VAL A 569 -2.80 32.03 12.36
N LYS A 570 -2.64 33.32 12.04
CA LYS A 570 -1.32 33.99 12.02
C LYS A 570 -0.69 34.07 13.41
N LYS A 571 -1.48 34.31 14.44
CA LYS A 571 -1.01 34.34 15.84
C LYS A 571 -0.62 32.94 16.31
N LEU A 572 -1.43 31.94 15.97
CA LEU A 572 -1.22 30.55 16.37
C LEU A 572 -0.02 29.90 15.69
N ALA A 573 0.26 30.27 14.43
CA ALA A 573 1.46 29.81 13.71
C ALA A 573 2.74 30.10 14.53
N LYS A 574 2.84 31.30 15.11
CA LYS A 574 4.01 31.73 15.92
C LYS A 574 4.24 30.88 17.18
N LYS A 575 3.20 30.23 17.69
CA LYS A 575 3.25 29.42 18.93
C LYS A 575 3.17 27.91 18.66
N ARG A 576 3.17 27.47 17.39
CA ARG A 576 2.89 26.08 17.00
C ARG A 576 3.87 25.04 17.56
N HIS A 577 5.11 25.45 17.84
CA HIS A 577 6.17 24.57 18.34
C HIS A 577 6.17 24.41 19.87
N ASP A 578 5.41 25.23 20.60
CA ASP A 578 5.20 25.10 22.05
C ASP A 578 3.76 24.67 22.31
N LYS A 579 3.59 23.40 22.69
CA LYS A 579 2.27 22.79 22.89
C LYS A 579 1.45 23.52 23.96
N MET A 580 2.06 23.98 25.04
CA MET A 580 1.34 24.66 26.12
C MET A 580 0.95 26.07 25.70
N ALA A 581 1.88 26.83 25.11
CA ALA A 581 1.60 28.17 24.61
C ALA A 581 0.55 28.16 23.47
N TYR A 582 0.58 27.14 22.61
CA TYR A 582 -0.41 26.94 21.55
C TYR A 582 -1.81 26.73 22.14
N LEU A 583 -1.97 25.81 23.10
CA LEU A 583 -3.26 25.51 23.71
C LEU A 583 -3.88 26.72 24.41
N VAL A 584 -3.08 27.46 25.18
CA VAL A 584 -3.52 28.68 25.85
C VAL A 584 -4.01 29.71 24.82
N THR A 585 -3.26 29.93 23.74
CA THR A 585 -3.68 30.90 22.71
C THR A 585 -4.88 30.43 21.90
N VAL A 586 -5.07 29.12 21.70
CA VAL A 586 -6.32 28.63 21.10
C VAL A 586 -7.52 28.98 21.99
N GLN A 587 -7.42 28.78 23.30
CA GLN A 587 -8.49 29.10 24.24
C GLN A 587 -8.77 30.62 24.26
N GLU A 588 -7.72 31.44 24.34
CA GLU A 588 -7.83 32.91 24.31
C GLU A 588 -8.51 33.41 23.02
N GLU A 589 -8.11 32.91 21.85
CA GLU A 589 -8.69 33.34 20.57
C GLU A 589 -10.15 32.88 20.43
N ILE A 590 -10.52 31.68 20.92
CA ILE A 590 -11.92 31.22 20.92
C ILE A 590 -12.77 32.12 21.81
N GLU A 591 -12.33 32.39 23.05
CA GLU A 591 -13.07 33.22 23.99
C GLU A 591 -13.23 34.66 23.46
N MET A 592 -12.16 35.23 22.90
CA MET A 592 -12.18 36.55 22.26
C MET A 592 -13.16 36.58 21.08
N GLN A 593 -13.14 35.56 20.22
CA GLN A 593 -14.02 35.47 19.06
C GLN A 593 -15.49 35.36 19.49
N GLU A 594 -15.80 34.55 20.50
CA GLU A 594 -17.15 34.43 21.06
C GLU A 594 -17.65 35.77 21.61
N GLN A 595 -16.84 36.44 22.44
CA GLN A 595 -17.19 37.74 23.02
C GLN A 595 -17.48 38.79 21.94
N ILE A 596 -16.64 38.87 20.89
CA ILE A 596 -16.81 39.86 19.83
C ILE A 596 -18.09 39.59 19.03
N LEU A 597 -18.30 38.33 18.58
CA LEU A 597 -19.48 37.98 17.80
C LEU A 597 -20.77 38.14 18.62
N ARG A 598 -20.71 37.85 19.93
CA ARG A 598 -21.83 38.05 20.86
C ARG A 598 -22.15 39.52 21.07
N ASN A 599 -21.16 40.37 21.31
CA ASN A 599 -21.39 41.82 21.45
C ASN A 599 -22.04 42.40 20.19
N ASP A 600 -21.64 41.90 19.02
CA ASP A 600 -22.18 42.28 17.72
C ASP A 600 -23.63 41.84 17.44
N LEU A 601 -24.15 40.86 18.19
CA LEU A 601 -25.57 40.47 18.16
C LEU A 601 -26.45 41.48 18.90
N PHE A 602 -25.91 42.17 19.91
CA PHE A 602 -26.67 43.09 20.78
C PHE A 602 -26.52 44.57 20.42
N VAL A 603 -25.77 44.91 19.36
CA VAL A 603 -25.74 46.28 18.83
C VAL A 603 -27.07 46.55 18.11
N ASN A 604 -27.96 47.32 18.74
CA ASN A 604 -29.19 47.84 18.14
C ASN A 604 -28.85 48.82 17.01
N PHE A 605 -29.10 48.44 15.75
CA PHE A 605 -28.99 49.33 14.61
C PHE A 605 -30.36 49.98 14.31
N GLN A 606 -30.38 51.31 14.14
CA GLN A 606 -31.57 52.13 13.88
C GLN A 606 -32.20 51.87 12.49
N GLU A 607 -33.45 52.32 12.34
CA GLU A 607 -34.47 52.16 11.27
C GLU A 607 -34.04 52.21 9.78
N ASN A 608 -32.80 52.48 9.42
CA ASN A 608 -32.38 52.58 8.00
C ASN A 608 -31.85 51.27 7.38
N ASP A 609 -31.79 50.18 8.15
CA ASP A 609 -31.27 48.88 7.69
C ASP A 609 -32.36 47.96 7.07
N HIS A 610 -33.54 48.51 6.72
CA HIS A 610 -34.68 47.81 6.11
C HIS A 610 -34.61 47.70 4.57
N SER A 611 -33.55 48.22 3.94
CA SER A 611 -33.41 48.28 2.48
C SER A 611 -33.10 46.94 1.79
N TRP A 612 -32.85 45.87 2.55
CA TRP A 612 -32.56 44.52 2.05
C TRP A 612 -33.67 43.50 2.30
N THR A 613 -34.75 43.89 2.98
CA THR A 613 -35.92 43.03 3.23
C THR A 613 -36.94 43.22 2.10
N ARG A 614 -37.23 42.16 1.35
CA ARG A 614 -38.36 42.13 0.40
C ARG A 614 -39.67 42.25 1.18
N GLU A 615 -40.61 43.05 0.67
CA GLU A 615 -41.93 43.33 1.28
C GLU A 615 -42.89 42.13 1.36
N GLU A 616 -42.50 40.93 0.94
CA GLU A 616 -43.42 39.78 0.79
C GLU A 616 -43.59 38.90 2.05
N GLU A 617 -43.01 39.26 3.20
CA GLU A 617 -43.22 38.53 4.46
C GLU A 617 -43.69 39.45 5.59
N LEU A 618 -44.95 39.89 5.50
CA LEU A 618 -45.76 40.35 6.63
C LEU A 618 -46.97 39.44 6.83
#